data_AF-A0A9E6AXL7-F1
#
_entry.id   AF-A0A9E6AXL7-F1
#
_cell.length_a   1.000
_cell.length_b   1.000
_cell.length_c   1.000
_cell.angle_alpha   90.00
_cell.angle_beta   90.00
_cell.angle_gamma   90.00
#
_symmetry.space_group_name_H-M   'P 1'
#
loop_
_entity.id
_entity.type
_entity.pdbx_description
1 polymer ?
#
loop_
_entity_poly.entity_id
_entity_poly.type
_entity_poly.pdbx_seq_one_letter_code
_entity_poly.pdbx_strand_id
1 'polypeptide(L)'
;MAEIKTGQQVALTYGPNLKSSAREINQHAKKNAAKGNDLIITDPKAKNAVRIYRDSVIGQELRLQLRPMWKLLNISQDASDEFAERFELLFTRWANSVSFDADVKRKQNFTSILRTLASSKFATGDAFASIEWKKGQLGLFTCLNIIDPARICNPNHKPNSPTLQNGIEFNAFGAVIAYYVRSGHPGDLLNRGAVSWKRVPKYSKHGRPLMLHSFEVERPEQNSGISRFSAVADNLKKNRAYNDAEVDRSMLAASYGAYIKSNIDYQKAMDVAGQGVTNIEDFVKLATKASIEVVQQFYQDTSSIGGAKFIHLLPGEDIELIQGEQTVEAFEAFNSIFGRDNAAGLGIDPHSLNKNYSDVSYNAARASADDSWRSYMPARQEIISDFALPIVSCLMEEFVDSGLLKLPKGVSSFYESKQALCSGSFMGAGKPNIDQVKTAKAHEIELKNGTISPSEICATRGVDYRDVCDQRARDKKYAVEQGLKPEDFNPELLFNINQGNSERTENKTDKEEDEDDDD
;
A
#
# COMPACT_ATOMS: atom_id res chain seq x y z
N MET A 1 -36.94 -12.71 4.11
CA MET A 1 -36.38 -12.29 5.42
C MET A 1 -35.16 -13.14 5.69
N ALA A 2 -33.99 -12.54 5.95
CA ALA A 2 -32.83 -13.30 6.43
C ALA A 2 -33.02 -13.54 7.93
N GLU A 3 -33.00 -14.80 8.37
CA GLU A 3 -33.06 -15.14 9.79
C GLU A 3 -31.87 -14.52 10.53
N ILE A 4 -32.15 -13.64 11.49
CA ILE A 4 -31.15 -13.11 12.40
C ILE A 4 -30.87 -14.21 13.43
N LYS A 5 -29.76 -14.92 13.25
CA LYS A 5 -29.30 -15.92 14.23
C LYS A 5 -28.88 -15.21 15.52
N THR A 6 -29.29 -15.74 16.67
CA THR A 6 -28.86 -15.23 17.98
C THR A 6 -27.38 -15.54 18.24
N GLY A 7 -26.72 -14.78 19.13
CA GLY A 7 -25.30 -15.00 19.45
C GLY A 7 -24.97 -16.42 19.94
N GLN A 8 -25.90 -17.05 20.68
CA GLN A 8 -25.78 -18.46 21.08
C GLN A 8 -25.86 -19.42 19.88
N GLN A 9 -26.74 -19.17 18.90
CA GLN A 9 -26.83 -19.99 17.69
C GLN A 9 -25.57 -19.87 16.82
N VAL A 10 -24.94 -18.69 16.78
CA VAL A 10 -23.66 -18.50 16.08
C VAL A 10 -22.55 -19.30 16.75
N ALA A 11 -22.44 -19.23 18.09
CA ALA A 11 -21.44 -20.01 18.83
C ALA A 11 -21.64 -21.53 18.71
N LEU A 12 -22.89 -22.00 18.77
CA LEU A 12 -23.22 -23.43 18.62
C LEU A 12 -22.97 -23.98 17.21
N THR A 13 -23.00 -23.12 16.19
CA THR A 13 -22.70 -23.51 14.79
C THR A 13 -21.24 -23.28 14.40
N TYR A 14 -20.42 -22.73 15.30
CA TYR A 14 -19.00 -22.46 15.08
C TYR A 14 -18.16 -23.72 15.36
N GLY A 15 -18.10 -24.62 14.37
CA GLY A 15 -17.30 -25.84 14.41
C GLY A 15 -16.46 -26.00 13.14
N PRO A 16 -15.37 -25.23 12.95
CA PRO A 16 -14.54 -25.34 11.76
C PRO A 16 -13.78 -26.67 11.74
N ASN A 17 -13.79 -27.34 10.59
CA ASN A 17 -12.96 -28.53 10.35
C ASN A 17 -11.53 -28.13 10.00
N LEU A 18 -10.55 -28.87 10.53
CA LEU A 18 -9.14 -28.74 10.12
C LEU A 18 -9.00 -29.03 8.62
N LYS A 19 -8.41 -28.09 7.89
CA LYS A 19 -8.10 -28.22 6.47
C LYS A 19 -6.63 -27.83 6.25
N SER A 20 -6.05 -28.33 5.16
CA SER A 20 -4.72 -27.89 4.74
C SER A 20 -4.76 -26.42 4.30
N SER A 21 -3.65 -25.70 4.48
CA SER A 21 -3.49 -24.30 4.09
C SER A 21 -3.84 -24.10 2.61
N ALA A 22 -3.29 -24.96 1.74
CA ALA A 22 -3.61 -24.98 0.32
C ALA A 22 -5.12 -25.14 0.04
N ARG A 23 -5.84 -26.01 0.77
CA ARG A 23 -7.28 -26.20 0.53
C ARG A 23 -8.11 -24.97 0.93
N GLU A 24 -7.82 -24.39 2.10
CA GLU A 24 -8.54 -23.22 2.60
C GLU A 24 -8.35 -22.01 1.70
N ILE A 25 -7.10 -21.74 1.34
CA ILE A 25 -6.73 -20.58 0.52
C ILE A 25 -7.25 -20.79 -0.91
N ASN A 26 -6.94 -21.92 -1.54
CA ASN A 26 -7.29 -22.13 -2.96
C ASN A 26 -8.80 -22.15 -3.22
N GLN A 27 -9.60 -22.60 -2.25
CA GLN A 27 -11.06 -22.63 -2.37
C GLN A 27 -11.66 -21.22 -2.55
N HIS A 28 -11.06 -20.22 -1.91
CA HIS A 28 -11.61 -18.85 -1.87
C HIS A 28 -10.70 -17.80 -2.52
N ALA A 29 -9.46 -18.14 -2.89
CA ALA A 29 -8.44 -17.21 -3.39
C ALA A 29 -8.96 -16.27 -4.49
N LYS A 30 -9.57 -16.82 -5.55
CA LYS A 30 -10.10 -16.01 -6.67
C LYS A 30 -11.22 -15.06 -6.24
N LYS A 31 -12.09 -15.51 -5.34
CA LYS A 31 -13.21 -14.68 -4.83
C LYS A 31 -12.70 -13.59 -3.91
N ASN A 32 -11.72 -13.89 -3.05
CA ASN A 32 -11.10 -12.92 -2.15
C ASN A 32 -10.30 -11.87 -2.93
N ALA A 33 -9.54 -12.29 -3.95
CA ALA A 33 -8.85 -11.38 -4.86
C ALA A 33 -9.83 -10.45 -5.59
N ALA A 34 -10.95 -10.98 -6.10
CA ALA A 34 -11.99 -10.17 -6.72
C ALA A 34 -12.62 -9.18 -5.74
N LYS A 35 -12.94 -9.59 -4.51
CA LYS A 35 -13.42 -8.70 -3.44
C LYS A 35 -12.42 -7.59 -3.15
N GLY A 36 -11.13 -7.91 -3.01
CA GLY A 36 -10.09 -6.92 -2.74
C GLY A 36 -9.97 -5.88 -3.86
N ASN A 37 -9.98 -6.31 -5.11
CA ASN A 37 -9.95 -5.39 -6.27
C ASN A 37 -11.20 -4.51 -6.34
N ASP A 38 -12.39 -5.05 -6.07
CA ASP A 38 -13.64 -4.27 -5.99
C ASP A 38 -13.59 -3.21 -4.87
N LEU A 39 -13.12 -3.60 -3.67
CA LEU A 39 -13.05 -2.70 -2.52
C LEU A 39 -12.13 -1.50 -2.77
N ILE A 40 -10.99 -1.69 -3.43
CA ILE A 40 -10.07 -0.60 -3.75
C ILE A 40 -10.71 0.47 -4.65
N ILE A 41 -11.66 0.06 -5.51
CA ILE A 41 -12.37 0.96 -6.42
C ILE A 41 -13.57 1.59 -5.70
N THR A 42 -14.30 0.79 -4.94
CA THR A 42 -15.62 1.19 -4.41
C THR A 42 -15.56 1.83 -3.03
N ASP A 43 -14.60 1.48 -2.17
CA ASP A 43 -14.55 1.89 -0.77
C ASP A 43 -13.38 2.85 -0.47
N PRO A 44 -13.65 4.05 0.10
CA PRO A 44 -12.62 5.04 0.35
C PRO A 44 -11.62 4.62 1.44
N LYS A 45 -12.05 3.89 2.48
CA LYS A 45 -11.16 3.41 3.54
C LYS A 45 -10.23 2.32 2.99
N ALA A 46 -10.77 1.40 2.19
CA ALA A 46 -9.95 0.39 1.50
C ALA A 46 -8.90 1.01 0.57
N LYS A 47 -9.30 2.02 -0.22
CA LYS A 47 -8.37 2.74 -1.09
C LYS A 47 -7.28 3.48 -0.32
N ASN A 48 -7.64 4.11 0.80
CA ASN A 48 -6.69 4.78 1.68
C ASN A 48 -5.71 3.78 2.34
N ALA A 49 -6.20 2.61 2.76
CA ALA A 49 -5.36 1.55 3.33
C ALA A 49 -4.24 1.12 2.38
N VAL A 50 -4.57 0.82 1.11
CA VAL A 50 -3.57 0.46 0.10
C VAL A 50 -2.57 1.60 -0.15
N ARG A 51 -3.06 2.85 -0.15
CA ARG A 51 -2.20 4.04 -0.33
C ARG A 51 -1.19 4.16 0.80
N ILE A 52 -1.64 4.08 2.06
CA ILE A 52 -0.77 4.15 3.24
C ILE A 52 0.27 3.04 3.19
N TYR A 53 -0.17 1.79 3.00
CA TYR A 53 0.73 0.64 2.92
C TYR A 53 1.78 0.82 1.83
N ARG A 54 1.38 1.16 0.60
CA ARG A 54 2.31 1.37 -0.52
C ARG A 54 3.30 2.51 -0.26
N ASP A 55 2.82 3.62 0.29
CA ASP A 55 3.63 4.81 0.54
C ASP A 55 4.61 4.58 1.71
N SER A 56 4.23 3.81 2.74
CA SER A 56 5.10 3.45 3.85
C SER A 56 6.08 2.32 3.52
N VAL A 57 5.65 1.31 2.77
CA VAL A 57 6.47 0.13 2.42
C VAL A 57 7.50 0.48 1.34
N ILE A 58 7.11 1.14 0.25
CA ILE A 58 8.06 1.44 -0.85
C ILE A 58 8.58 2.86 -0.78
N GLY A 59 7.72 3.84 -0.46
CA GLY A 59 8.08 5.26 -0.50
C GLY A 59 8.12 5.86 -1.90
N GLN A 60 8.76 7.02 -2.00
CA GLN A 60 8.97 7.75 -3.26
C GLN A 60 9.98 7.05 -4.15
N GLU A 61 11.07 6.56 -3.55
CA GLU A 61 12.14 5.85 -4.22
C GLU A 61 12.63 4.72 -3.30
N LEU A 62 12.86 3.55 -3.90
CA LEU A 62 13.52 2.45 -3.22
C LEU A 62 14.96 2.40 -3.72
N ARG A 63 15.87 3.06 -2.99
CA ARG A 63 17.26 3.23 -3.39
C ARG A 63 18.09 2.02 -2.99
N LEU A 64 18.87 1.49 -3.94
CA LEU A 64 19.82 0.42 -3.66
C LEU A 64 21.02 0.97 -2.89
N GLN A 65 21.42 0.26 -1.85
CA GLN A 65 22.72 0.40 -1.19
C GLN A 65 23.42 -0.96 -1.22
N LEU A 66 24.30 -1.16 -2.19
CA LEU A 66 25.09 -2.36 -2.35
C LEU A 66 26.19 -2.38 -1.29
N ARG A 67 26.39 -3.55 -0.68
CA ARG A 67 27.45 -3.82 0.28
C ARG A 67 28.04 -5.18 -0.02
N PRO A 68 28.89 -5.31 -1.05
CA PRO A 68 29.54 -6.57 -1.35
C PRO A 68 30.28 -7.10 -0.11
N MET A 69 30.24 -8.42 0.11
CA MET A 69 30.91 -9.08 1.23
C MET A 69 32.42 -9.13 0.98
N TRP A 70 33.10 -7.98 1.05
CA TRP A 70 34.50 -7.81 0.69
C TRP A 70 35.45 -8.76 1.42
N LYS A 71 35.17 -9.07 2.70
CA LYS A 71 35.92 -10.06 3.49
C LYS A 71 35.81 -11.47 2.92
N LEU A 72 34.63 -11.86 2.43
CA LEU A 72 34.39 -13.17 1.82
C LEU A 72 35.01 -13.24 0.42
N LEU A 73 34.99 -12.13 -0.30
CA LEU A 73 35.59 -11.98 -1.63
C LEU A 73 37.11 -11.84 -1.61
N ASN A 74 37.73 -11.69 -0.43
CA ASN A 74 39.16 -11.40 -0.25
C ASN A 74 39.64 -10.18 -1.06
N ILE A 75 38.83 -9.11 -1.10
CA ILE A 75 39.18 -7.84 -1.75
C ILE A 75 39.31 -6.72 -0.71
N SER A 76 39.96 -5.61 -1.08
CA SER A 76 39.99 -4.43 -0.21
C SER A 76 38.61 -3.79 -0.09
N GLN A 77 38.39 -3.08 1.02
CA GLN A 77 37.17 -2.31 1.23
C GLN A 77 37.00 -1.24 0.13
N ASP A 78 38.07 -0.53 -0.23
CA ASP A 78 38.03 0.49 -1.28
C ASP A 78 37.61 -0.08 -2.64
N ALA A 79 38.10 -1.26 -3.01
CA ALA A 79 37.71 -1.91 -4.27
C ALA A 79 36.24 -2.37 -4.24
N SER A 80 35.73 -2.75 -3.07
CA SER A 80 34.33 -3.07 -2.88
C SER A 80 33.44 -1.84 -2.98
N ASP A 81 33.86 -0.71 -2.40
CA ASP A 81 33.11 0.55 -2.44
C ASP A 81 33.08 1.14 -3.86
N GLU A 82 34.20 1.12 -4.59
CA GLU A 82 34.27 1.55 -5.99
C GLU A 82 33.34 0.72 -6.89
N PHE A 83 33.35 -0.61 -6.70
CA PHE A 83 32.45 -1.52 -7.43
C PHE A 83 30.98 -1.25 -7.10
N ALA A 84 30.66 -1.05 -5.81
CA ALA A 84 29.31 -0.77 -5.35
C ALA A 84 28.79 0.54 -5.93
N GLU A 85 29.56 1.63 -5.83
CA GLU A 85 29.19 2.94 -6.38
C GLU A 85 28.97 2.87 -7.90
N ARG A 86 29.87 2.19 -8.62
CA ARG A 86 29.72 2.02 -10.07
C ARG A 86 28.46 1.26 -10.42
N PHE A 87 28.14 0.19 -9.69
CA PHE A 87 26.92 -0.58 -9.88
C PHE A 87 25.67 0.24 -9.56
N GLU A 88 25.64 0.93 -8.42
CA GLU A 88 24.53 1.77 -7.97
C GLU A 88 24.20 2.87 -8.98
N LEU A 89 25.20 3.50 -9.59
CA LEU A 89 25.00 4.49 -10.65
C LEU A 89 24.34 3.89 -11.89
N LEU A 90 24.83 2.72 -12.36
CA LEU A 90 24.24 2.02 -13.51
C LEU A 90 22.83 1.52 -13.22
N PHE A 91 22.61 0.99 -12.01
CA PHE A 91 21.31 0.55 -11.55
C PHE A 91 20.33 1.72 -11.48
N THR A 92 20.73 2.85 -10.87
CA THR A 92 19.89 4.06 -10.77
C THR A 92 19.53 4.59 -12.15
N ARG A 93 20.48 4.61 -13.09
CA ARG A 93 20.23 4.99 -14.49
C ARG A 93 19.17 4.11 -15.15
N TRP A 94 19.22 2.79 -14.95
CA TRP A 94 18.23 1.86 -15.48
C TRP A 94 16.87 2.02 -14.76
N ALA A 95 16.90 2.06 -13.43
CA ALA A 95 15.73 2.11 -12.56
C ALA A 95 14.88 3.36 -12.80
N ASN A 96 15.53 4.51 -13.01
CA ASN A 96 14.92 5.82 -13.24
C ASN A 96 15.03 6.29 -14.70
N SER A 97 15.22 5.35 -15.64
CA SER A 97 15.32 5.66 -17.06
C SER A 97 14.07 6.37 -17.59
N VAL A 98 14.26 7.43 -18.38
CA VAL A 98 13.18 8.20 -19.04
C VAL A 98 12.41 7.33 -20.04
N SER A 99 13.07 6.31 -20.59
CA SER A 99 12.49 5.33 -21.51
C SER A 99 11.77 4.18 -20.81
N PHE A 100 11.69 4.20 -19.48
CA PHE A 100 11.07 3.16 -18.64
C PHE A 100 11.60 1.76 -18.93
N ASP A 101 12.93 1.62 -18.98
CA ASP A 101 13.60 0.37 -19.35
C ASP A 101 13.38 -0.78 -18.38
N ALA A 102 12.94 -0.49 -17.16
CA ALA A 102 12.53 -1.48 -16.18
C ALA A 102 11.23 -2.20 -16.53
N ASP A 103 10.33 -1.61 -17.34
CA ASP A 103 9.04 -2.20 -17.69
C ASP A 103 9.02 -2.67 -19.14
N VAL A 104 8.63 -3.93 -19.36
CA VAL A 104 8.38 -4.49 -20.70
C VAL A 104 7.37 -3.65 -21.50
N LYS A 105 6.39 -3.05 -20.82
CA LYS A 105 5.34 -2.21 -21.43
C LYS A 105 5.74 -0.74 -21.52
N ARG A 106 6.91 -0.35 -20.99
CA ARG A 106 7.46 1.02 -20.97
C ARG A 106 6.51 2.05 -20.35
N LYS A 107 5.79 1.69 -19.28
CA LYS A 107 4.83 2.58 -18.59
C LYS A 107 5.32 3.09 -17.25
N GLN A 108 6.24 2.36 -16.61
CA GLN A 108 6.60 2.56 -15.22
C GLN A 108 8.11 2.44 -15.04
N ASN A 109 8.67 3.31 -14.19
CA ASN A 109 10.02 3.14 -13.69
C ASN A 109 10.07 2.02 -12.63
N PHE A 110 11.26 1.62 -12.20
CA PHE A 110 11.45 0.48 -11.30
C PHE A 110 10.68 0.63 -9.98
N THR A 111 10.78 1.79 -9.31
CA THR A 111 10.03 2.03 -8.07
C THR A 111 8.53 1.96 -8.28
N SER A 112 8.01 2.47 -9.41
CA SER A 112 6.58 2.44 -9.71
C SER A 112 6.07 1.01 -9.97
N ILE A 113 6.91 0.14 -10.54
CA ILE A 113 6.63 -1.29 -10.66
C ILE A 113 6.50 -1.92 -9.28
N LEU A 114 7.46 -1.69 -8.38
CA LEU A 114 7.42 -2.23 -7.01
C LEU A 114 6.21 -1.70 -6.23
N ARG A 115 5.85 -0.42 -6.41
CA ARG A 115 4.63 0.18 -5.85
C ARG A 115 3.37 -0.53 -6.33
N THR A 116 3.32 -0.88 -7.62
CA THR A 116 2.19 -1.62 -8.22
C THR A 116 2.12 -3.06 -7.68
N LEU A 117 3.27 -3.73 -7.56
CA LEU A 117 3.36 -5.08 -6.98
C LEU A 117 2.94 -5.09 -5.51
N ALA A 118 3.37 -4.11 -4.71
CA ALA A 118 2.96 -3.97 -3.32
C ALA A 118 1.44 -3.76 -3.19
N SER A 119 0.83 -2.96 -4.07
CA SER A 119 -0.63 -2.80 -4.12
C SER A 119 -1.35 -4.09 -4.52
N SER A 120 -0.84 -4.82 -5.52
CA SER A 120 -1.39 -6.13 -5.92
C SER A 120 -1.35 -7.14 -4.79
N LYS A 121 -0.21 -7.23 -4.08
CA LYS A 121 -0.02 -8.10 -2.93
C LYS A 121 -1.01 -7.76 -1.80
N PHE A 122 -1.17 -6.49 -1.47
CA PHE A 122 -2.15 -6.07 -0.46
C PHE A 122 -3.60 -6.44 -0.85
N ALA A 123 -3.95 -6.17 -2.12
CA ALA A 123 -5.30 -6.35 -2.65
C ALA A 123 -5.70 -7.82 -2.77
N THR A 124 -4.80 -8.67 -3.27
CA THR A 124 -5.12 -10.03 -3.69
C THR A 124 -4.44 -11.10 -2.84
N GLY A 125 -3.40 -10.74 -2.10
CA GLY A 125 -2.50 -11.64 -1.38
C GLY A 125 -1.21 -11.94 -2.17
N ASP A 126 -1.27 -11.84 -3.49
CA ASP A 126 -0.19 -12.26 -4.38
C ASP A 126 0.30 -11.12 -5.29
N ALA A 127 1.60 -11.13 -5.56
CA ALA A 127 2.21 -10.31 -6.58
C ALA A 127 3.11 -11.16 -7.47
N PHE A 128 3.02 -10.96 -8.78
CA PHE A 128 3.76 -11.73 -9.78
C PHE A 128 4.43 -10.82 -10.80
N ALA A 129 5.67 -11.15 -11.16
CA ALA A 129 6.37 -10.55 -12.29
C ALA A 129 7.24 -11.59 -13.00
N SER A 130 7.30 -11.53 -14.33
CA SER A 130 8.33 -12.25 -15.09
C SER A 130 9.50 -11.32 -15.40
N ILE A 131 10.72 -11.86 -15.36
CA ILE A 131 11.91 -11.20 -15.88
C ILE A 131 12.04 -11.61 -17.35
N GLU A 132 11.95 -10.63 -18.24
CA GLU A 132 12.02 -10.83 -19.68
C GLU A 132 13.34 -10.26 -20.23
N TRP A 133 13.77 -10.80 -21.38
CA TRP A 133 14.96 -10.35 -22.10
C TRP A 133 14.54 -9.60 -23.36
N LYS A 134 14.40 -8.27 -23.26
CA LYS A 134 13.97 -7.40 -24.36
C LYS A 134 14.79 -6.12 -24.41
N LYS A 135 15.41 -5.86 -25.56
CA LYS A 135 16.26 -4.68 -25.78
C LYS A 135 15.53 -3.39 -25.42
N GLY A 136 16.08 -2.66 -24.46
CA GLY A 136 15.71 -1.32 -24.06
C GLY A 136 16.52 -0.25 -24.78
N GLN A 137 16.17 1.01 -24.51
CA GLN A 137 16.82 2.15 -25.18
C GLN A 137 18.22 2.41 -24.61
N LEU A 138 18.49 2.01 -23.37
CA LEU A 138 19.82 2.05 -22.77
C LEU A 138 20.77 0.96 -23.29
N GLY A 139 20.30 0.09 -24.20
CA GLY A 139 21.08 -1.05 -24.69
C GLY A 139 21.05 -2.28 -23.78
N LEU A 140 20.32 -2.20 -22.67
CA LEU A 140 20.09 -3.30 -21.72
C LEU A 140 18.84 -4.11 -22.09
N PHE A 141 18.74 -5.35 -21.66
CA PHE A 141 17.72 -6.31 -22.02
C PHE A 141 16.86 -6.75 -20.83
N THR A 142 17.42 -6.75 -19.62
CA THR A 142 16.68 -7.12 -18.40
C THR A 142 15.54 -6.14 -18.14
N CYS A 143 14.30 -6.64 -18.15
CA CYS A 143 13.11 -5.87 -17.83
C CYS A 143 12.03 -6.73 -17.18
N LEU A 144 11.08 -6.10 -16.50
CA LEU A 144 10.00 -6.74 -15.78
C LEU A 144 8.70 -6.67 -16.55
N ASN A 145 7.94 -7.75 -16.51
CA ASN A 145 6.54 -7.76 -16.90
C ASN A 145 5.69 -8.13 -15.70
N ILE A 146 5.01 -7.13 -15.14
CA ILE A 146 4.03 -7.34 -14.06
C ILE A 146 2.86 -8.15 -14.62
N ILE A 147 2.50 -9.22 -13.90
CA ILE A 147 1.44 -10.14 -14.26
C ILE A 147 0.34 -10.05 -13.21
N ASP A 148 -0.88 -9.83 -13.69
CA ASP A 148 -2.07 -9.91 -12.84
C ASP A 148 -2.19 -11.33 -12.24
N PRO A 149 -2.34 -11.48 -10.91
CA PRO A 149 -2.49 -12.78 -10.26
C PRO A 149 -3.60 -13.66 -10.85
N ALA A 150 -4.69 -13.07 -11.35
CA ALA A 150 -5.78 -13.81 -11.97
C ALA A 150 -5.37 -14.53 -13.27
N ARG A 151 -4.25 -14.15 -13.89
CA ARG A 151 -3.69 -14.83 -15.06
C ARG A 151 -2.86 -16.07 -14.71
N ILE A 152 -2.44 -16.21 -13.45
CA ILE A 152 -1.77 -17.42 -12.98
C ILE A 152 -2.85 -18.45 -12.66
N CYS A 153 -2.95 -19.48 -13.51
CA CYS A 153 -3.96 -20.51 -13.33
C CYS A 153 -3.59 -21.81 -14.04
N ASN A 154 -4.20 -22.91 -13.61
CA ASN A 154 -3.99 -24.21 -14.23
C ASN A 154 -4.40 -24.17 -15.72
N PRO A 155 -3.57 -24.71 -16.63
CA PRO A 155 -3.90 -24.82 -18.03
C PRO A 155 -5.24 -25.53 -18.25
N ASN A 156 -6.05 -25.00 -19.16
CA ASN A 156 -7.39 -25.53 -19.46
C ASN A 156 -8.31 -25.66 -18.23
N HIS A 157 -8.06 -24.86 -17.18
CA HIS A 157 -8.82 -24.91 -15.92
C HIS A 157 -8.85 -26.30 -15.27
N LYS A 158 -7.79 -27.10 -15.48
CA LYS A 158 -7.64 -28.40 -14.80
C LYS A 158 -7.77 -28.24 -13.29
N PRO A 159 -8.36 -29.22 -12.58
CA PRO A 159 -8.42 -29.21 -11.13
C PRO A 159 -7.01 -29.20 -10.52
N ASN A 160 -6.90 -28.70 -9.30
CA ASN A 160 -5.63 -28.73 -8.56
C ASN A 160 -5.20 -30.18 -8.29
N SER A 161 -3.89 -30.38 -8.27
CA SER A 161 -3.22 -31.66 -7.97
C SER A 161 -2.05 -31.40 -7.01
N PRO A 162 -1.43 -32.44 -6.42
CA PRO A 162 -0.29 -32.25 -5.53
C PRO A 162 0.89 -31.51 -6.17
N THR A 163 1.08 -31.63 -7.49
CA THR A 163 2.21 -31.02 -8.22
C THR A 163 1.84 -29.76 -8.99
N LEU A 164 0.55 -29.42 -9.09
CA LEU A 164 0.06 -28.24 -9.81
C LEU A 164 -1.16 -27.65 -9.09
N GLN A 165 -0.99 -26.47 -8.50
CA GLN A 165 -2.04 -25.77 -7.77
C GLN A 165 -2.14 -24.32 -8.25
N ASN A 166 -3.33 -23.88 -8.67
CA ASN A 166 -3.60 -22.51 -9.10
C ASN A 166 -2.61 -21.93 -10.14
N GLY A 167 -2.04 -22.77 -11.00
CA GLY A 167 -1.06 -22.36 -12.01
C GLY A 167 0.38 -22.36 -11.53
N ILE A 168 0.66 -22.82 -10.31
CA ILE A 168 2.00 -22.97 -9.75
C ILE A 168 2.36 -24.47 -9.74
N GLU A 169 3.51 -24.81 -10.31
CA GLU A 169 4.03 -26.16 -10.42
C GLU A 169 5.09 -26.41 -9.34
N PHE A 170 5.00 -27.55 -8.64
CA PHE A 170 5.83 -27.89 -7.49
C PHE A 170 6.59 -29.21 -7.69
N ASN A 171 7.75 -29.32 -7.05
CA ASN A 171 8.47 -30.59 -6.92
C ASN A 171 7.93 -31.42 -5.74
N ALA A 172 8.50 -32.60 -5.53
CA ALA A 172 8.10 -33.51 -4.44
C ALA A 172 8.29 -32.92 -3.02
N PHE A 173 9.16 -31.93 -2.87
CA PHE A 173 9.42 -31.22 -1.60
C PHE A 173 8.57 -29.95 -1.45
N GLY A 174 7.65 -29.66 -2.38
CA GLY A 174 6.84 -28.44 -2.37
C GLY A 174 7.56 -27.18 -2.85
N ALA A 175 8.77 -27.29 -3.40
CA ALA A 175 9.47 -26.14 -3.98
C ALA A 175 8.92 -25.83 -5.39
N VAL A 176 8.73 -24.55 -5.68
CA VAL A 176 8.17 -24.09 -6.96
C VAL A 176 9.16 -24.29 -8.11
N ILE A 177 8.71 -24.96 -9.16
CA ILE A 177 9.46 -25.23 -10.40
C ILE A 177 9.10 -24.21 -11.48
N ALA A 178 7.81 -23.94 -11.68
CA ALA A 178 7.31 -23.13 -12.79
C ALA A 178 5.93 -22.54 -12.52
N TYR A 179 5.53 -21.59 -13.36
CA TYR A 179 4.25 -20.91 -13.32
C TYR A 179 3.58 -20.98 -14.70
N TYR A 180 2.26 -21.09 -14.73
CA TYR A 180 1.46 -21.09 -15.94
C TYR A 180 0.73 -19.76 -16.10
N VAL A 181 1.17 -18.97 -17.07
CA VAL A 181 0.64 -17.63 -17.33
C VAL A 181 -0.34 -17.69 -18.50
N ARG A 182 -1.61 -17.39 -18.24
CA ARG A 182 -2.66 -17.27 -19.26
C ARG A 182 -2.38 -16.08 -20.18
N SER A 183 -2.58 -16.24 -21.49
CA SER A 183 -2.29 -15.21 -22.51
C SER A 183 -3.07 -13.91 -22.31
N GLY A 184 -4.30 -13.99 -21.81
CA GLY A 184 -5.09 -12.82 -21.39
C GLY A 184 -5.77 -13.00 -20.03
N HIS A 185 -6.41 -11.94 -19.54
CA HIS A 185 -7.09 -11.95 -18.24
C HIS A 185 -8.41 -12.77 -18.30
N PRO A 186 -8.74 -13.60 -17.30
CA PRO A 186 -9.92 -14.47 -17.33
C PRO A 186 -11.25 -13.73 -17.44
N GLY A 187 -11.34 -12.53 -16.86
CA GLY A 187 -12.53 -11.66 -16.95
C GLY A 187 -12.51 -10.65 -18.10
N ASP A 188 -11.55 -10.73 -19.03
CA ASP A 188 -11.49 -9.78 -20.16
C ASP A 188 -12.47 -10.20 -21.28
N LEU A 189 -13.40 -9.30 -21.61
CA LEU A 189 -14.44 -9.48 -22.62
C LEU A 189 -13.91 -9.31 -24.05
N LEU A 190 -12.77 -8.64 -24.23
CA LEU A 190 -12.19 -8.37 -25.55
C LEU A 190 -11.31 -9.51 -26.07
N ASN A 191 -10.99 -10.48 -25.22
CA ASN A 191 -10.12 -11.58 -25.58
C ASN A 191 -10.88 -12.67 -26.37
N ARG A 192 -11.13 -12.39 -27.66
CA ARG A 192 -11.93 -13.23 -28.57
C ARG A 192 -11.16 -14.40 -29.20
N GLY A 193 -9.84 -14.48 -29.00
CA GLY A 193 -8.98 -15.52 -29.55
C GLY A 193 -8.88 -16.77 -28.66
N ALA A 194 -8.27 -17.83 -29.20
CA ALA A 194 -7.91 -19.00 -28.41
C ALA A 194 -6.93 -18.61 -27.29
N VAL A 195 -7.31 -18.89 -26.05
CA VAL A 195 -6.46 -18.63 -24.88
C VAL A 195 -5.40 -19.71 -24.79
N SER A 196 -4.16 -19.32 -24.52
CA SER A 196 -3.04 -20.24 -24.29
C SER A 196 -2.39 -19.97 -22.94
N TRP A 197 -1.64 -20.94 -22.44
CA TRP A 197 -0.87 -20.82 -21.20
C TRP A 197 0.62 -20.96 -21.51
N LYS A 198 1.40 -19.94 -21.18
CA LYS A 198 2.87 -19.98 -21.25
C LYS A 198 3.39 -20.55 -19.93
N ARG A 199 4.08 -21.69 -19.99
CA ARG A 199 4.85 -22.19 -18.84
C ARG A 199 6.13 -21.37 -18.71
N VAL A 200 6.32 -20.72 -17.57
CA VAL A 200 7.50 -19.91 -17.23
C VAL A 200 8.21 -20.58 -16.06
N PRO A 201 9.41 -21.15 -16.23
CA PRO A 201 10.20 -21.68 -15.14
C PRO A 201 10.51 -20.61 -14.08
N LYS A 202 10.70 -21.00 -12.82
CA LYS A 202 11.15 -20.08 -11.76
C LYS A 202 12.57 -19.58 -12.03
N TYR A 203 13.46 -20.49 -12.42
CA TYR A 203 14.85 -20.23 -12.78
C TYR A 203 15.17 -20.77 -14.16
N SER A 204 16.11 -20.13 -14.85
CA SER A 204 16.76 -20.68 -16.05
C SER A 204 17.70 -21.83 -15.68
N LYS A 205 18.24 -22.52 -16.69
CA LYS A 205 19.22 -23.60 -16.50
C LYS A 205 20.50 -23.14 -15.77
N HIS A 206 20.84 -21.86 -15.87
CA HIS A 206 22.03 -21.26 -15.25
C HIS A 206 21.71 -20.54 -13.93
N GLY A 207 20.52 -20.75 -13.34
CA GLY A 207 20.13 -20.17 -12.06
C GLY A 207 19.63 -18.72 -12.13
N ARG A 208 19.59 -18.09 -13.32
CA ARG A 208 18.98 -16.76 -13.50
C ARG A 208 17.47 -16.82 -13.20
N PRO A 209 16.94 -15.99 -12.28
CA PRO A 209 15.50 -15.89 -12.03
C PRO A 209 14.72 -15.49 -13.31
N LEU A 210 13.58 -16.13 -13.53
CA LEU A 210 12.69 -15.85 -14.67
C LEU A 210 11.27 -15.48 -14.23
N MET A 211 10.82 -16.02 -13.10
CA MET A 211 9.53 -15.69 -12.51
C MET A 211 9.68 -15.37 -11.02
N LEU A 212 9.05 -14.28 -10.61
CA LEU A 212 9.06 -13.74 -9.27
C LEU A 212 7.64 -13.79 -8.71
N HIS A 213 7.53 -14.20 -7.45
CA HIS A 213 6.26 -14.33 -6.72
C HIS A 213 6.52 -13.90 -5.28
N SER A 214 5.77 -12.91 -4.82
CA SER A 214 5.79 -12.49 -3.41
C SER A 214 4.41 -12.65 -2.80
N PHE A 215 4.37 -13.27 -1.63
CA PHE A 215 3.21 -13.42 -0.79
C PHE A 215 3.65 -13.58 0.68
N GLU A 216 2.75 -13.29 1.60
CA GLU A 216 2.99 -13.44 3.04
C GLU A 216 2.61 -14.87 3.46
N VAL A 217 3.54 -15.59 4.10
CA VAL A 217 3.35 -16.98 4.55
C VAL A 217 2.90 -16.95 6.01
N GLU A 218 1.61 -17.17 6.26
CA GLU A 218 1.04 -17.19 7.62
C GLU A 218 0.98 -18.59 8.21
N ARG A 219 0.88 -19.62 7.35
CA ARG A 219 0.83 -21.04 7.74
C ARG A 219 1.86 -21.85 6.98
N PRO A 220 2.41 -22.93 7.58
CA PRO A 220 3.24 -23.89 6.86
C PRO A 220 2.52 -24.44 5.61
N GLU A 221 3.31 -24.78 4.58
CA GLU A 221 2.84 -25.34 3.31
C GLU A 221 1.91 -24.43 2.48
N GLN A 222 1.84 -23.14 2.85
CA GLN A 222 1.09 -22.14 2.08
C GLN A 222 1.83 -21.78 0.80
N ASN A 223 1.09 -21.82 -0.32
CA ASN A 223 1.63 -21.67 -1.67
C ASN A 223 1.14 -20.40 -2.40
N SER A 224 0.28 -19.61 -1.76
CA SER A 224 -0.34 -18.40 -2.29
C SER A 224 -0.67 -17.48 -1.12
N GLY A 225 -0.72 -16.18 -1.36
CA GLY A 225 -1.11 -15.23 -0.33
C GLY A 225 -2.60 -15.18 -0.05
N ILE A 226 -2.94 -14.51 1.04
CA ILE A 226 -4.31 -14.17 1.41
C ILE A 226 -4.45 -12.65 1.28
N SER A 227 -5.51 -12.19 0.61
CA SER A 227 -5.80 -10.76 0.55
C SER A 227 -5.98 -10.20 1.95
N ARG A 228 -5.34 -9.06 2.26
CA ARG A 228 -5.52 -8.36 3.54
C ARG A 228 -6.96 -7.88 3.75
N PHE A 229 -7.73 -7.74 2.67
CA PHE A 229 -9.15 -7.43 2.76
C PHE A 229 -10.01 -8.63 3.19
N SER A 230 -9.50 -9.86 3.17
CA SER A 230 -10.30 -11.06 3.44
C SER A 230 -10.99 -11.01 4.80
N ALA A 231 -10.33 -10.45 5.82
CA ALA A 231 -10.88 -10.33 7.17
C ALA A 231 -11.88 -9.17 7.34
N VAL A 232 -11.72 -8.09 6.56
CA VAL A 232 -12.47 -6.84 6.76
C VAL A 232 -13.50 -6.55 5.67
N ALA A 233 -13.51 -7.31 4.56
CA ALA A 233 -14.34 -7.02 3.39
C ALA A 233 -15.83 -6.87 3.72
N ASP A 234 -16.36 -7.81 4.50
CA ASP A 234 -17.77 -7.79 4.88
C ASP A 234 -18.06 -6.66 5.87
N ASN A 235 -17.09 -6.29 6.71
CA ASN A 235 -17.21 -5.18 7.65
C ASN A 235 -17.18 -3.81 6.95
N LEU A 236 -16.32 -3.63 5.95
CA LEU A 236 -16.28 -2.42 5.10
C LEU A 236 -17.62 -2.22 4.38
N LYS A 237 -18.17 -3.28 3.79
CA LYS A 237 -19.50 -3.20 3.13
C LYS A 237 -20.62 -2.86 4.12
N LYS A 238 -20.60 -3.42 5.33
CA LYS A 238 -21.56 -3.07 6.40
C LYS A 238 -21.42 -1.63 6.87
N ASN A 239 -20.18 -1.15 7.07
CA ASN A 239 -19.93 0.24 7.44
C ASN A 239 -20.50 1.20 6.39
N ARG A 240 -20.28 0.91 5.10
CA ARG A 240 -20.87 1.71 4.02
C ARG A 240 -22.39 1.68 4.01
N ALA A 241 -22.99 0.49 4.07
CA ALA A 241 -24.45 0.35 4.10
C ALA A 241 -25.08 1.08 5.30
N TYR A 242 -24.38 1.09 6.44
CA TYR A 242 -24.78 1.87 7.61
C TYR A 242 -24.74 3.39 7.34
N ASN A 243 -23.67 3.90 6.73
CA ASN A 243 -23.58 5.32 6.36
C ASN A 243 -24.66 5.72 5.35
N ASP A 244 -24.89 4.90 4.33
CA ASP A 244 -25.93 5.15 3.32
C ASP A 244 -27.32 5.17 3.97
N ALA A 245 -27.61 4.23 4.88
CA ALA A 245 -28.87 4.19 5.62
C ALA A 245 -29.07 5.40 6.54
N GLU A 246 -28.01 5.92 7.15
CA GLU A 246 -28.09 7.14 7.98
C GLU A 246 -28.36 8.39 7.13
N VAL A 247 -27.74 8.48 5.95
CA VAL A 247 -28.00 9.57 5.00
C VAL A 247 -29.45 9.51 4.52
N ASP A 248 -29.95 8.32 4.16
CA ASP A 248 -31.33 8.12 3.75
C ASP A 248 -32.31 8.47 4.89
N ARG A 249 -32.00 8.06 6.13
CA ARG A 249 -32.77 8.43 7.32
C ARG A 249 -32.78 9.94 7.53
N SER A 250 -31.64 10.60 7.43
CA SER A 250 -31.52 12.05 7.57
C SER A 250 -32.31 12.79 6.48
N MET A 251 -32.26 12.30 5.24
CA MET A 251 -33.03 12.84 4.12
C MET A 251 -34.53 12.63 4.31
N LEU A 252 -34.96 11.46 4.77
CA LEU A 252 -36.36 11.16 5.08
C LEU A 252 -36.88 12.03 6.22
N ALA A 253 -36.10 12.19 7.30
CA ALA A 253 -36.44 13.08 8.42
C ALA A 253 -36.54 14.54 7.97
N ALA A 254 -35.66 14.99 7.07
CA ALA A 254 -35.74 16.33 6.47
C ALA A 254 -36.93 16.49 5.51
N SER A 255 -37.35 15.41 4.82
CA SER A 255 -38.42 15.42 3.82
C SER A 255 -39.82 15.29 4.43
N TYR A 256 -39.95 14.47 5.47
CA TYR A 256 -41.19 14.21 6.19
C TYR A 256 -41.09 14.82 7.59
N GLY A 257 -41.40 16.11 7.69
CA GLY A 257 -41.41 16.82 8.98
C GLY A 257 -42.51 16.35 9.94
N ALA A 258 -43.53 15.63 9.46
CA ALA A 258 -44.67 15.18 10.25
C ALA A 258 -45.40 14.04 9.54
N TYR A 259 -45.93 13.08 10.31
CA TYR A 259 -47.04 12.24 9.85
C TYR A 259 -48.28 12.61 10.65
N ILE A 260 -49.43 12.40 10.02
CA ILE A 260 -50.73 12.78 10.58
C ILE A 260 -51.36 11.54 11.18
N LYS A 261 -51.69 11.62 12.46
CA LYS A 261 -52.41 10.58 13.18
C LYS A 261 -53.87 11.00 13.30
N SER A 262 -54.76 10.27 12.64
CA SER A 262 -56.20 10.56 12.64
C SER A 262 -56.92 9.77 13.74
N ASN A 263 -57.57 10.46 14.67
CA ASN A 263 -58.36 9.85 15.75
C ASN A 263 -59.85 9.88 15.41
N ILE A 264 -60.24 9.43 14.21
CA ILE A 264 -61.66 9.31 13.88
C ILE A 264 -62.26 8.20 14.74
N ASP A 265 -63.03 8.62 15.74
CA ASP A 265 -63.86 7.74 16.55
C ASP A 265 -64.88 7.06 15.64
N TYR A 266 -64.85 5.72 15.61
CA TYR A 266 -65.72 4.87 14.78
C TYR A 266 -67.21 5.24 14.94
N GLN A 267 -67.61 5.74 16.12
CA GLN A 267 -68.99 6.18 16.37
C GLN A 267 -69.38 7.49 15.66
N LYS A 268 -68.46 8.43 15.43
CA LYS A 268 -68.78 9.69 14.72
C LYS A 268 -68.86 9.52 13.20
N ALA A 269 -68.21 8.48 12.66
CA ALA A 269 -68.35 8.10 11.25
C ALA A 269 -69.75 7.56 10.93
N MET A 270 -70.48 7.06 11.94
CA MET A 270 -71.86 6.57 11.80
C MET A 270 -72.89 7.71 11.69
N ASP A 271 -72.66 8.86 12.31
CA ASP A 271 -73.62 9.98 12.32
C ASP A 271 -73.65 10.78 11.00
N VAL A 272 -72.53 10.79 10.25
CA VAL A 272 -72.43 11.49 8.96
C VAL A 272 -73.09 10.69 7.82
N ALA A 273 -73.27 9.38 8.00
CA ALA A 273 -73.85 8.50 6.99
C ALA A 273 -75.36 8.32 7.22
N GLY A 274 -76.11 9.38 6.94
CA GLY A 274 -77.57 9.39 6.99
C GLY A 274 -78.20 8.24 6.19
N GLN A 275 -79.00 7.43 6.89
CA GLN A 275 -80.03 6.48 6.44
C GLN A 275 -79.87 5.84 5.06
N GLY A 276 -79.44 4.57 5.03
CA GLY A 276 -79.73 3.68 3.90
C GLY A 276 -78.68 2.63 3.54
N VAL A 277 -78.05 1.96 4.51
CA VAL A 277 -77.11 0.87 4.20
C VAL A 277 -77.54 -0.40 4.93
N THR A 278 -77.89 -1.45 4.18
CA THR A 278 -78.47 -2.71 4.66
C THR A 278 -77.44 -3.75 5.10
N ASN A 279 -76.13 -3.46 5.04
CA ASN A 279 -75.10 -4.37 5.55
C ASN A 279 -73.81 -3.66 5.99
N ILE A 280 -73.21 -4.14 7.09
CA ILE A 280 -72.06 -3.51 7.76
C ILE A 280 -70.81 -3.53 6.86
N GLU A 281 -70.60 -4.56 6.04
CA GLU A 281 -69.44 -4.65 5.13
C GLU A 281 -69.46 -3.62 3.99
N ASP A 282 -70.64 -3.30 3.45
CA ASP A 282 -70.77 -2.31 2.38
C ASP A 282 -70.68 -0.88 2.93
N PHE A 283 -71.15 -0.67 4.17
CA PHE A 283 -70.96 0.58 4.90
C PHE A 283 -69.48 0.86 5.16
N VAL A 284 -68.74 -0.13 5.67
CA VAL A 284 -67.30 0.00 5.92
C VAL A 284 -66.57 0.30 4.61
N LYS A 285 -66.90 -0.36 3.49
CA LYS A 285 -66.29 -0.08 2.18
C LYS A 285 -66.61 1.33 1.66
N LEU A 286 -67.85 1.81 1.82
CA LEU A 286 -68.27 3.13 1.34
C LEU A 286 -67.73 4.26 2.22
N ALA A 287 -67.80 4.12 3.55
CA ALA A 287 -67.23 5.08 4.50
C ALA A 287 -65.69 5.13 4.37
N THR A 288 -65.03 4.00 4.13
CA THR A 288 -63.58 3.94 3.87
C THR A 288 -63.24 4.59 2.53
N LYS A 289 -64.01 4.37 1.46
CA LYS A 289 -63.77 5.05 0.16
C LYS A 289 -64.03 6.56 0.19
N ALA A 290 -65.14 6.99 0.79
CA ALA A 290 -65.52 8.41 0.85
C ALA A 290 -64.58 9.22 1.77
N SER A 291 -64.16 8.63 2.90
CA SER A 291 -63.12 9.23 3.74
C SER A 291 -61.78 9.30 3.02
N ILE A 292 -61.37 8.25 2.29
CA ILE A 292 -60.14 8.25 1.49
C ILE A 292 -60.16 9.28 0.34
N GLU A 293 -61.29 9.46 -0.35
CA GLU A 293 -61.40 10.44 -1.46
C GLU A 293 -61.37 11.89 -0.95
N VAL A 294 -62.06 12.20 0.15
CA VAL A 294 -62.03 13.53 0.79
C VAL A 294 -60.65 13.82 1.38
N VAL A 295 -60.03 12.84 2.02
CA VAL A 295 -58.64 12.89 2.51
C VAL A 295 -57.67 13.12 1.34
N GLN A 296 -57.82 12.41 0.23
CA GLN A 296 -56.97 12.59 -0.95
C GLN A 296 -57.10 13.97 -1.57
N GLN A 297 -58.32 14.53 -1.66
CA GLN A 297 -58.51 15.88 -2.19
C GLN A 297 -57.99 16.96 -1.22
N PHE A 298 -58.15 16.78 0.08
CA PHE A 298 -57.70 17.75 1.10
C PHE A 298 -56.15 17.84 1.15
N TYR A 299 -55.45 16.71 1.05
CA TYR A 299 -53.97 16.70 1.03
C TYR A 299 -53.33 16.97 -0.34
N GLN A 300 -54.11 17.13 -1.41
CA GLN A 300 -53.57 17.50 -2.73
C GLN A 300 -53.05 18.95 -2.77
N ASP A 301 -53.54 19.83 -1.89
CA ASP A 301 -53.19 21.26 -1.80
C ASP A 301 -52.12 21.58 -0.72
N THR A 302 -51.17 20.67 -0.45
CA THR A 302 -50.05 21.00 0.45
C THR A 302 -49.08 21.99 -0.18
N SER A 303 -49.05 23.20 0.37
CA SER A 303 -48.14 24.28 -0.05
C SER A 303 -46.72 24.04 0.48
N SER A 304 -45.71 24.11 -0.41
CA SER A 304 -44.30 24.06 -0.01
C SER A 304 -43.75 25.48 0.19
N ILE A 305 -43.14 25.75 1.33
CA ILE A 305 -42.37 26.98 1.57
C ILE A 305 -40.93 26.56 1.88
N GLY A 306 -39.97 27.01 1.08
CA GLY A 306 -38.54 26.74 1.30
C GLY A 306 -38.09 25.27 1.13
N GLY A 307 -38.85 24.45 0.40
CA GLY A 307 -38.54 23.03 0.17
C GLY A 307 -39.08 22.07 1.24
N ALA A 308 -39.64 22.58 2.34
CA ALA A 308 -40.39 21.79 3.31
C ALA A 308 -41.87 21.73 2.92
N LYS A 309 -42.46 20.51 2.93
CA LYS A 309 -43.90 20.33 2.76
C LYS A 309 -44.61 20.60 4.08
N PHE A 310 -45.50 21.59 4.11
CA PHE A 310 -46.38 21.84 5.25
C PHE A 310 -47.70 21.10 5.02
N ILE A 311 -48.04 20.20 5.95
CA ILE A 311 -49.31 19.48 5.90
C ILE A 311 -50.28 20.12 6.88
N HIS A 312 -51.46 20.51 6.40
CA HIS A 312 -52.53 21.08 7.22
C HIS A 312 -53.45 19.96 7.71
N LEU A 313 -53.89 20.04 8.96
CA LEU A 313 -54.60 18.96 9.65
C LEU A 313 -56.12 19.10 9.52
N LEU A 314 -56.82 17.98 9.44
CA LEU A 314 -58.27 17.90 9.66
C LEU A 314 -58.58 17.96 11.16
N PRO A 315 -59.78 18.41 11.57
CA PRO A 315 -60.20 18.40 12.97
C PRO A 315 -60.16 16.99 13.58
N GLY A 316 -59.40 16.80 14.66
CA GLY A 316 -59.21 15.49 15.31
C GLY A 316 -57.95 14.73 14.88
N GLU A 317 -57.10 15.36 14.06
CA GLU A 317 -55.77 14.85 13.72
C GLU A 317 -54.68 15.51 14.55
N ASP A 318 -53.71 14.71 14.99
CA ASP A 318 -52.51 15.17 15.68
C ASP A 318 -51.27 15.00 14.77
N ILE A 319 -50.33 15.94 14.88
CA ILE A 319 -48.99 15.82 14.30
C ILE A 319 -48.08 15.19 15.34
N GLU A 320 -47.56 14.01 15.04
CA GLU A 320 -46.40 13.46 15.76
C GLU A 320 -45.15 13.70 14.89
N LEU A 321 -44.19 14.45 15.44
CA LEU A 321 -42.86 14.60 14.86
C LEU A 321 -42.05 13.34 15.17
N ILE A 322 -41.64 12.57 14.15
CA ILE A 322 -40.61 11.54 14.35
C ILE A 322 -39.29 12.28 14.55
N GLN A 323 -38.93 12.55 15.80
CA GLN A 323 -37.53 12.77 16.12
C GLN A 323 -36.86 11.40 15.98
N GLY A 324 -36.11 11.20 14.90
CA GLY A 324 -35.22 10.06 14.82
C GLY A 324 -34.24 10.14 15.99
N GLU A 325 -34.40 9.27 17.00
CA GLU A 325 -33.65 9.33 18.27
C GLU A 325 -32.14 9.10 18.14
N GLN A 326 -31.60 8.97 16.92
CA GLN A 326 -30.18 8.78 16.73
C GLN A 326 -29.50 10.15 16.65
N THR A 327 -28.79 10.51 17.72
CA THR A 327 -27.97 11.72 17.71
C THR A 327 -26.77 11.53 16.78
N VAL A 328 -26.27 12.65 16.24
CA VAL A 328 -25.05 12.66 15.42
C VAL A 328 -23.88 12.02 16.17
N GLU A 329 -23.84 12.14 17.51
CA GLU A 329 -22.80 11.52 18.34
C GLU A 329 -22.88 9.98 18.32
N ALA A 330 -24.08 9.40 18.35
CA ALA A 330 -24.24 7.94 18.30
C ALA A 330 -23.77 7.37 16.94
N PHE A 331 -24.02 8.10 15.85
CA PHE A 331 -23.53 7.75 14.53
C PHE A 331 -22.00 7.77 14.44
N GLU A 332 -21.37 8.85 14.93
CA GLU A 332 -19.91 8.97 14.95
C GLU A 332 -19.26 7.89 15.82
N ALA A 333 -19.81 7.63 17.01
CA ALA A 333 -19.31 6.59 17.91
C ALA A 333 -19.33 5.20 17.26
N PHE A 334 -20.43 4.84 16.59
CA PHE A 334 -20.54 3.55 15.90
C PHE A 334 -19.60 3.47 14.69
N ASN A 335 -19.47 4.55 13.93
CA ASN A 335 -18.51 4.63 12.83
C ASN A 335 -17.05 4.52 13.28
N SER A 336 -16.73 5.04 14.47
CA SER A 336 -15.42 4.91 15.10
C SER A 336 -15.11 3.45 15.44
N ILE A 337 -16.08 2.67 15.95
CA ILE A 337 -15.93 1.23 16.20
C ILE A 337 -15.58 0.48 14.92
N PHE A 338 -16.37 0.67 13.86
CA PHE A 338 -16.06 0.09 12.56
C PHE A 338 -14.69 0.53 12.03
N GLY A 339 -14.34 1.81 12.22
CA GLY A 339 -13.03 2.33 11.84
C GLY A 339 -11.89 1.58 12.53
N ARG A 340 -12.03 1.29 13.83
CA ARG A 340 -11.04 0.54 14.63
C ARG A 340 -10.98 -0.93 14.25
N ASP A 341 -12.11 -1.59 14.04
CA ASP A 341 -12.15 -3.00 13.61
C ASP A 341 -11.51 -3.19 12.23
N ASN A 342 -11.83 -2.31 11.29
CA ASN A 342 -11.23 -2.33 9.96
C ASN A 342 -9.72 -2.02 10.02
N ALA A 343 -9.31 -1.08 10.86
CA ALA A 343 -7.90 -0.75 11.10
C ALA A 343 -7.12 -1.96 11.65
N ALA A 344 -7.67 -2.63 12.66
CA ALA A 344 -7.09 -3.82 13.26
C ALA A 344 -6.90 -4.95 12.23
N GLY A 345 -7.92 -5.22 11.41
CA GLY A 345 -7.82 -6.27 10.39
C GLY A 345 -6.91 -5.92 9.21
N LEU A 346 -6.64 -4.63 8.95
CA LEU A 346 -5.73 -4.18 7.88
C LEU A 346 -4.28 -3.98 8.35
N GLY A 347 -4.04 -3.95 9.67
CA GLY A 347 -2.74 -3.65 10.26
C GLY A 347 -2.30 -2.21 10.03
N ILE A 348 -3.24 -1.26 10.10
CA ILE A 348 -3.00 0.17 9.88
C ILE A 348 -3.58 0.92 11.08
N ASP A 349 -2.96 2.02 11.50
CA ASP A 349 -3.51 2.83 12.58
C ASP A 349 -4.90 3.41 12.24
N PRO A 350 -5.84 3.41 13.20
CA PRO A 350 -7.21 3.86 12.95
C PRO A 350 -7.29 5.35 12.60
N HIS A 351 -6.35 6.16 13.07
CA HIS A 351 -6.33 7.60 12.80
C HIS A 351 -5.97 7.89 11.34
N SER A 352 -4.93 7.24 10.80
CA SER A 352 -4.54 7.39 9.41
C SER A 352 -5.50 6.73 8.45
N LEU A 353 -6.16 5.63 8.85
CA LEU A 353 -7.19 4.98 8.04
C LEU A 353 -8.41 5.90 7.86
N ASN A 354 -8.87 6.53 8.93
CA ASN A 354 -10.04 7.42 8.91
C ASN A 354 -9.68 8.89 8.60
N LYS A 355 -8.39 9.25 8.58
CA LYS A 355 -7.89 10.63 8.51
C LYS A 355 -8.47 11.54 9.59
N ASN A 356 -8.72 10.99 10.78
CA ASN A 356 -9.24 11.72 11.93
C ASN A 356 -8.23 11.66 13.09
N TYR A 357 -7.77 12.84 13.51
CA TYR A 357 -6.79 13.04 14.58
C TYR A 357 -7.33 13.91 15.73
N SER A 358 -8.63 14.23 15.74
CA SER A 358 -9.22 15.19 16.70
C SER A 358 -9.05 14.76 18.15
N ASP A 359 -9.19 13.46 18.44
CA ASP A 359 -9.23 12.93 19.81
C ASP A 359 -7.94 12.21 20.24
N VAL A 360 -6.84 12.36 19.48
CA VAL A 360 -5.60 11.63 19.76
C VAL A 360 -4.56 12.53 20.42
N SER A 361 -4.05 12.11 21.58
CA SER A 361 -2.88 12.78 22.18
C SER A 361 -1.63 12.53 21.34
N TYR A 362 -0.68 13.47 21.38
CA TYR A 362 0.59 13.35 20.66
C TYR A 362 1.31 12.01 20.95
N ASN A 363 1.35 11.59 22.22
CA ASN A 363 2.02 10.35 22.63
C ASN A 363 1.31 9.11 22.07
N ALA A 364 -0.02 9.09 22.07
CA ALA A 364 -0.80 8.00 21.51
C ALA A 364 -0.67 7.92 19.98
N ALA A 365 -0.68 9.07 19.29
CA ALA A 365 -0.46 9.14 17.84
C ALA A 365 0.92 8.60 17.46
N ARG A 366 1.95 8.98 18.21
CA ARG A 366 3.32 8.47 18.02
C ARG A 366 3.41 6.97 18.23
N ALA A 367 2.84 6.45 19.33
CA ALA A 367 2.86 5.03 19.61
C ALA A 367 2.17 4.21 18.50
N SER A 368 1.04 4.71 17.99
CA SER A 368 0.27 4.07 16.92
C SER A 368 1.00 4.08 15.56
N ALA A 369 1.65 5.20 15.23
CA ALA A 369 2.50 5.29 14.05
C ALA A 369 3.72 4.35 14.13
N ASP A 370 4.33 4.23 15.31
CA ASP A 370 5.46 3.34 15.56
C ASP A 370 5.07 1.86 15.43
N ASP A 371 3.89 1.47 15.91
CA ASP A 371 3.36 0.12 15.77
C ASP A 371 3.08 -0.23 14.29
N SER A 372 2.42 0.68 13.57
CA SER A 372 2.20 0.52 12.12
C SER A 372 3.53 0.41 11.36
N TRP A 373 4.53 1.20 11.75
CA TRP A 373 5.87 1.15 11.15
C TRP A 373 6.54 -0.21 11.29
N ARG A 374 6.39 -0.87 12.44
CA ARG A 374 6.92 -2.23 12.67
C ARG A 374 6.33 -3.23 11.70
N SER A 375 5.07 -3.06 11.28
CA SER A 375 4.42 -3.92 10.29
C SER A 375 4.89 -3.65 8.85
N TYR A 376 5.29 -2.41 8.53
CA TYR A 376 5.75 -2.06 7.18
C TYR A 376 7.17 -2.54 6.88
N MET A 377 8.05 -2.69 7.87
CA MET A 377 9.45 -3.10 7.64
C MET A 377 9.59 -4.54 7.12
N PRO A 378 8.95 -5.57 7.71
CA PRO A 378 8.97 -6.93 7.16
C PRO A 378 8.35 -6.99 5.76
N ALA A 379 7.21 -6.32 5.57
CA ALA A 379 6.54 -6.24 4.27
C ALA A 379 7.44 -5.62 3.18
N ARG A 380 8.25 -4.60 3.53
CA ARG A 380 9.27 -4.03 2.63
C ARG A 380 10.35 -5.05 2.33
N GLN A 381 10.87 -5.74 3.34
CA GLN A 381 11.92 -6.73 3.18
C GLN A 381 11.49 -7.90 2.29
N GLU A 382 10.22 -8.32 2.37
CA GLU A 382 9.65 -9.33 1.47
C GLU A 382 9.66 -8.86 0.01
N ILE A 383 9.18 -7.64 -0.28
CA ILE A 383 9.23 -7.09 -1.65
C ILE A 383 10.68 -6.94 -2.14
N ILE A 384 11.61 -6.53 -1.27
CA ILE A 384 13.03 -6.44 -1.60
C ILE A 384 13.59 -7.82 -1.95
N SER A 385 13.32 -8.82 -1.13
CA SER A 385 13.89 -10.16 -1.27
C SER A 385 13.29 -10.92 -2.45
N ASP A 386 11.99 -10.78 -2.67
CA ASP A 386 11.26 -11.52 -3.72
C ASP A 386 11.34 -10.85 -5.09
N PHE A 387 11.52 -9.53 -5.14
CA PHE A 387 11.59 -8.78 -6.39
C PHE A 387 12.92 -8.05 -6.58
N ALA A 388 13.26 -7.11 -5.70
CA ALA A 388 14.33 -6.15 -5.97
C ALA A 388 15.72 -6.81 -6.07
N LEU A 389 16.10 -7.65 -5.11
CA LEU A 389 17.39 -8.35 -5.10
C LEU A 389 17.57 -9.33 -6.26
N PRO A 390 16.57 -10.17 -6.63
CA PRO A 390 16.64 -10.98 -7.84
C PRO A 390 16.95 -10.17 -9.10
N ILE A 391 16.38 -8.98 -9.22
CA ILE A 391 16.58 -8.08 -10.38
C ILE A 391 17.98 -7.46 -10.34
N VAL A 392 18.45 -7.03 -9.17
CA VAL A 392 19.83 -6.60 -8.97
C VAL A 392 20.80 -7.68 -9.46
N SER A 393 20.56 -8.94 -9.11
CA SER A 393 21.40 -10.05 -9.55
C SER A 393 21.38 -10.27 -11.07
N CYS A 394 20.22 -10.04 -11.70
CA CYS A 394 20.03 -10.17 -13.14
C CYS A 394 20.71 -9.03 -13.93
N LEU A 395 20.66 -7.81 -13.40
CA LEU A 395 21.29 -6.63 -13.97
C LEU A 395 22.81 -6.66 -13.77
N MET A 396 23.29 -7.10 -12.61
CA MET A 396 24.72 -7.24 -12.37
C MET A 396 25.35 -8.24 -13.32
N GLU A 397 24.69 -9.39 -13.54
CA GLU A 397 25.07 -10.38 -14.56
C GLU A 397 25.17 -9.73 -15.94
N GLU A 398 24.14 -8.99 -16.35
CA GLU A 398 24.14 -8.31 -17.65
C GLU A 398 25.19 -7.20 -17.78
N PHE A 399 25.44 -6.42 -16.72
CA PHE A 399 26.44 -5.34 -16.74
C PHE A 399 27.86 -5.90 -16.81
N VAL A 400 28.12 -7.03 -16.17
CA VAL A 400 29.39 -7.75 -16.27
C VAL A 400 29.55 -8.33 -17.68
N ASP A 401 28.53 -9.03 -18.19
CA ASP A 401 28.58 -9.66 -19.52
C ASP A 401 28.71 -8.63 -20.66
N SER A 402 28.10 -7.45 -20.52
CA SER A 402 28.21 -6.35 -21.48
C SER A 402 29.51 -5.54 -21.36
N GLY A 403 30.30 -5.77 -20.30
CA GLY A 403 31.53 -5.02 -20.02
C GLY A 403 31.31 -3.61 -19.44
N LEU A 404 30.07 -3.22 -19.12
CA LEU A 404 29.74 -1.95 -18.47
C LEU A 404 30.23 -1.88 -17.02
N LEU A 405 30.32 -3.04 -16.36
CA LEU A 405 30.82 -3.22 -15.01
C LEU A 405 31.96 -4.23 -15.02
N LYS A 406 33.12 -3.83 -14.49
CA LYS A 406 34.26 -4.73 -14.32
C LYS A 406 34.20 -5.35 -12.93
N LEU A 407 34.50 -6.64 -12.82
CA LEU A 407 34.64 -7.30 -11.51
C LEU A 407 35.83 -6.71 -10.75
N PRO A 408 35.76 -6.65 -9.40
CA PRO A 408 36.88 -6.23 -8.58
C PRO A 408 38.11 -7.10 -8.82
N LYS A 409 39.30 -6.51 -8.72
CA LYS A 409 40.56 -7.27 -8.78
C LYS A 409 40.57 -8.33 -7.68
N GLY A 410 40.84 -9.58 -8.05
CA GLY A 410 40.81 -10.72 -7.13
C GLY A 410 39.56 -11.60 -7.25
N VAL A 411 38.49 -11.11 -7.90
CA VAL A 411 37.29 -11.91 -8.18
C VAL A 411 37.39 -12.52 -9.58
N SER A 412 37.51 -13.84 -9.65
CA SER A 412 37.69 -14.59 -10.91
C SER A 412 36.38 -14.86 -11.66
N SER A 413 35.30 -15.14 -10.93
CA SER A 413 34.02 -15.57 -11.50
C SER A 413 32.84 -14.86 -10.83
N PHE A 414 32.02 -14.22 -11.66
CA PHE A 414 30.76 -13.62 -11.20
C PHE A 414 29.83 -14.67 -10.59
N TYR A 415 29.65 -15.83 -11.24
CA TYR A 415 28.67 -16.83 -10.82
C TYR A 415 29.01 -17.48 -9.48
N GLU A 416 30.29 -17.74 -9.21
CA GLU A 416 30.75 -18.26 -7.91
C GLU A 416 30.62 -17.23 -6.80
N SER A 417 30.80 -15.95 -7.14
CA SER A 417 30.78 -14.83 -6.20
C SER A 417 29.43 -14.08 -6.16
N LYS A 418 28.40 -14.60 -6.85
CA LYS A 418 27.16 -13.86 -7.13
C LYS A 418 26.47 -13.37 -5.87
N GLN A 419 26.33 -14.23 -4.87
CA GLN A 419 25.69 -13.89 -3.59
C GLN A 419 26.48 -12.82 -2.82
N ALA A 420 27.81 -12.93 -2.82
CA ALA A 420 28.70 -12.02 -2.13
C ALA A 420 28.81 -10.65 -2.82
N LEU A 421 28.67 -10.60 -4.15
CA LEU A 421 28.66 -9.36 -4.93
C LEU A 421 27.30 -8.65 -4.88
N CYS A 422 26.20 -9.41 -4.93
CA CYS A 422 24.83 -8.87 -4.94
C CYS A 422 24.30 -8.53 -3.54
N SER A 423 25.11 -8.68 -2.48
CA SER A 423 24.67 -8.36 -1.12
C SER A 423 24.47 -6.86 -0.96
N GLY A 424 23.38 -6.48 -0.31
CA GLY A 424 23.01 -5.09 -0.11
C GLY A 424 21.65 -4.96 0.53
N SER A 425 21.26 -3.72 0.77
CA SER A 425 19.95 -3.35 1.29
C SER A 425 19.30 -2.32 0.38
N PHE A 426 18.00 -2.15 0.52
CA PHE A 426 17.30 -1.03 -0.11
C PHE A 426 16.80 -0.08 0.96
N MET A 427 17.07 1.21 0.76
CA MET A 427 16.53 2.29 1.55
C MET A 427 15.19 2.71 0.95
N GLY A 428 14.12 2.60 1.75
CA GLY A 428 12.78 3.05 1.37
C GLY A 428 12.40 4.36 2.05
N ALA A 429 11.09 4.59 2.20
CA ALA A 429 10.58 5.73 2.97
C ALA A 429 11.23 5.79 4.37
N GLY A 430 11.61 7.00 4.78
CA GLY A 430 12.00 7.30 6.14
C GLY A 430 10.82 7.19 7.11
N LYS A 431 11.13 6.98 8.39
CA LYS A 431 10.11 6.92 9.43
C LYS A 431 9.50 8.31 9.62
N PRO A 432 8.16 8.46 9.62
CA PRO A 432 7.53 9.74 9.92
C PRO A 432 7.96 10.25 11.30
N ASN A 433 8.34 11.52 11.37
CA ASN A 433 8.77 12.15 12.61
C ASN A 433 7.80 13.25 13.01
N ILE A 434 7.13 13.08 14.16
CA ILE A 434 6.13 14.03 14.65
C ILE A 434 6.79 15.20 15.40
N ASP A 435 7.91 15.00 16.11
CA ASP A 435 8.65 16.06 16.81
C ASP A 435 10.12 16.06 16.39
N GLN A 436 10.42 17.00 15.48
CA GLN A 436 11.75 17.14 14.90
C GLN A 436 12.80 17.58 15.93
N VAL A 437 12.42 18.43 16.89
CA VAL A 437 13.36 18.99 17.88
C VAL A 437 13.81 17.93 18.87
N LYS A 438 12.88 17.15 19.44
CA LYS A 438 13.24 16.07 20.37
C LYS A 438 14.07 14.99 19.68
N THR A 439 13.74 14.66 18.43
CA THR A 439 14.47 13.66 17.66
C THR A 439 15.88 14.14 17.30
N ALA A 440 16.04 15.41 16.92
CA ALA A 440 17.36 15.99 16.68
C ALA A 440 18.24 15.99 17.94
N LYS A 441 17.69 16.35 19.09
CA LYS A 441 18.39 16.28 20.39
C LYS A 441 18.77 14.84 20.75
N ALA A 442 17.90 13.87 20.50
CA ALA A 442 18.20 12.46 20.71
C ALA A 442 19.41 12.03 19.85
N HIS A 443 19.41 12.36 18.56
CA HIS A 443 20.54 12.05 17.67
C HIS A 443 21.84 12.77 18.06
N GLU A 444 21.76 14.00 18.57
CA GLU A 444 22.93 14.71 19.10
C GLU A 444 23.55 13.95 20.28
N ILE A 445 22.72 13.48 21.21
CA ILE A 445 23.16 12.68 22.37
C ILE A 445 23.73 11.33 21.90
N GLU A 446 23.07 10.64 20.98
CA GLU A 446 23.52 9.35 20.44
C GLU A 446 24.86 9.47 19.71
N LEU A 447 25.07 10.55 18.95
CA LEU A 447 26.35 10.84 18.28
C LEU A 447 27.45 11.15 19.28
N LYS A 448 27.17 11.97 20.31
CA LYS A 448 28.14 12.29 21.37
C LYS A 448 28.56 11.04 22.16
N ASN A 449 27.65 10.10 22.34
CA ASN A 449 27.91 8.85 23.06
C ASN A 449 28.43 7.72 22.15
N GLY A 450 28.51 7.94 20.83
CA GLY A 450 29.01 6.95 19.87
C GLY A 450 28.09 5.76 19.62
N THR A 451 26.80 5.87 19.95
CA THR A 451 25.83 4.77 19.82
C THR A 451 25.16 4.70 18.45
N ILE A 452 25.28 5.75 17.63
CA ILE A 452 24.72 5.82 16.28
C ILE A 452 25.72 6.41 15.29
N SER A 453 25.65 5.97 14.03
CA SER A 453 26.43 6.55 12.94
C SER A 453 25.66 7.65 12.19
N PRO A 454 26.33 8.66 11.59
CA PRO A 454 25.67 9.62 10.70
C PRO A 454 24.91 8.97 9.54
N SER A 455 25.42 7.84 9.04
CA SER A 455 24.76 7.06 7.99
C SER A 455 23.44 6.45 8.44
N GLU A 456 23.36 5.94 9.66
CA GLU A 456 22.11 5.45 10.24
C GLU A 456 21.09 6.58 10.43
N ILE A 457 21.51 7.75 10.91
CA ILE A 457 20.63 8.91 11.04
C ILE A 457 20.05 9.31 9.69
N CYS A 458 20.88 9.41 8.65
CA CYS A 458 20.43 9.68 7.28
C CYS A 458 19.44 8.61 6.78
N ALA A 459 19.75 7.33 7.00
CA ALA A 459 18.88 6.22 6.62
C ALA A 459 17.51 6.27 7.32
N THR A 460 17.41 6.72 8.58
CA THR A 460 16.10 6.89 9.25
C THR A 460 15.19 7.89 8.54
N ARG A 461 15.78 8.87 7.86
CA ARG A 461 15.08 9.88 7.05
C ARG A 461 14.87 9.42 5.60
N GLY A 462 15.39 8.25 5.22
CA GLY A 462 15.33 7.73 3.86
C GLY A 462 16.28 8.43 2.89
N VAL A 463 17.38 9.02 3.39
CA VAL A 463 18.41 9.68 2.56
C VAL A 463 19.75 8.97 2.70
N ASP A 464 20.54 8.93 1.62
CA ASP A 464 21.90 8.41 1.68
C ASP A 464 22.84 9.46 2.29
N TYR A 465 23.74 9.02 3.15
CA TYR A 465 24.76 9.88 3.74
C TYR A 465 25.82 10.34 2.72
N ARG A 466 26.18 9.49 1.74
CA ARG A 466 27.14 9.83 0.68
C ARG A 466 26.63 11.02 -0.13
N ASP A 467 25.38 10.94 -0.59
CA ASP A 467 24.71 12.04 -1.30
C ASP A 467 24.62 13.32 -0.47
N VAL A 468 24.33 13.21 0.83
CA VAL A 468 24.29 14.38 1.72
C VAL A 468 25.67 15.03 1.81
N CYS A 469 26.75 14.25 1.91
CA CYS A 469 28.11 14.78 1.90
C CYS A 469 28.46 15.45 0.57
N ASP A 470 28.15 14.82 -0.56
CA ASP A 470 28.41 15.35 -1.90
C ASP A 470 27.63 16.64 -2.15
N GLN A 471 26.36 16.67 -1.77
CA GLN A 471 25.52 17.86 -1.91
C GLN A 471 26.05 18.99 -1.02
N ARG A 472 26.41 18.70 0.24
CA ARG A 472 27.01 19.71 1.13
C ARG A 472 28.33 20.24 0.57
N ALA A 473 29.16 19.41 -0.06
CA ALA A 473 30.40 19.86 -0.70
C ALA A 473 30.12 20.78 -1.90
N ARG A 474 29.12 20.45 -2.73
CA ARG A 474 28.68 21.30 -3.84
C ARG A 474 28.11 22.63 -3.38
N ASP A 475 27.22 22.61 -2.39
CA ASP A 475 26.58 23.80 -1.83
C ASP A 475 27.64 24.75 -1.24
N LYS A 476 28.63 24.20 -0.52
CA LYS A 476 29.77 24.98 -0.01
C LYS A 476 30.56 25.65 -1.13
N LYS A 477 30.90 24.90 -2.18
CA LYS A 477 31.65 25.44 -3.32
C LYS A 477 30.86 26.54 -4.02
N TYR A 478 29.57 26.31 -4.27
CA TYR A 478 28.69 27.28 -4.92
C TYR A 478 28.50 28.54 -4.07
N ALA A 479 28.35 28.41 -2.75
CA ALA A 479 28.23 29.55 -1.84
C ALA A 479 29.48 30.46 -1.90
N VAL A 480 30.67 29.85 -1.89
CA VAL A 480 31.94 30.58 -2.06
C VAL A 480 32.01 31.26 -3.43
N GLU A 481 31.59 30.60 -4.50
CA GLU A 481 31.53 31.18 -5.86
C GLU A 481 30.55 32.37 -5.97
N GLN A 482 29.45 32.36 -5.20
CA GLN A 482 28.49 33.46 -5.14
C GLN A 482 28.89 34.57 -4.15
N GLY A 483 30.03 34.44 -3.47
CA GLY A 483 30.55 35.45 -2.54
C GLY A 483 29.86 35.46 -1.17
N LEU A 484 29.13 34.40 -0.79
CA LEU A 484 28.56 34.26 0.55
C LEU A 484 29.70 34.00 1.56
N LYS A 485 29.71 34.76 2.63
CA LYS A 485 30.74 34.68 3.68
C LYS A 485 30.36 33.63 4.73
N PRO A 486 31.34 33.14 5.50
CA PRO A 486 31.06 32.27 6.64
C PRO A 486 30.08 32.85 7.67
N GLU A 487 30.03 34.17 7.75
CA GLU A 487 29.13 34.97 8.60
C GLU A 487 27.65 34.91 8.14
N ASP A 488 27.41 34.64 6.84
CA ASP A 488 26.07 34.50 6.26
C ASP A 488 25.43 33.13 6.55
N PHE A 489 26.21 32.22 7.17
CA PHE A 489 25.80 30.90 7.60
C PHE A 489 26.05 30.73 9.10
N ASN A 490 25.46 29.71 9.73
CA ASN A 490 25.88 29.35 11.09
C ASN A 490 27.38 28.97 11.05
N PRO A 491 28.28 29.70 11.73
CA PRO A 491 29.73 29.53 11.60
C PRO A 491 30.20 28.12 11.99
N GLU A 492 29.44 27.39 12.83
CA GLU A 492 29.73 26.00 13.19
C GLU A 492 29.45 24.98 12.06
N LEU A 493 28.66 25.33 11.04
CA LEU A 493 28.36 24.45 9.90
C LEU A 493 29.47 24.43 8.85
N LEU A 494 30.39 25.40 8.92
CA LEU A 494 31.57 25.53 8.09
C LEU A 494 32.78 25.03 8.88
N PHE A 495 32.90 23.70 9.06
CA PHE A 495 34.14 23.11 9.55
C PHE A 495 35.35 23.73 8.82
N ASN A 496 36.23 24.33 9.63
CA ASN A 496 37.45 25.08 9.30
C ASN A 496 38.06 24.76 7.93
N ILE A 497 37.79 25.61 6.93
CA ILE A 497 38.49 25.60 5.64
C ILE A 497 39.94 26.12 5.80
N ASN A 498 40.30 26.72 6.93
CA ASN A 498 41.57 27.44 7.10
C ASN A 498 42.69 26.71 7.88
N GLN A 499 42.57 25.43 8.26
CA GLN A 499 43.67 24.74 8.96
C GLN A 499 44.63 23.94 8.05
N GLY A 500 44.43 23.95 6.72
CA GLY A 500 45.26 23.15 5.80
C GLY A 500 46.33 23.90 5.00
N ASN A 501 46.36 25.24 5.03
CA ASN A 501 47.13 26.00 4.04
C ASN A 501 48.06 27.11 4.59
N SER A 502 48.30 27.19 5.91
CA SER A 502 49.20 28.20 6.48
C SER A 502 50.50 27.66 7.08
N GLU A 503 50.79 26.37 7.02
CA GLU A 503 52.01 25.80 7.64
C GLU A 503 53.03 25.21 6.64
N ARG A 504 52.91 25.50 5.34
CA ARG A 504 53.82 24.92 4.32
C ARG A 504 54.72 25.91 3.56
N THR A 505 54.79 27.16 3.98
CA THR A 505 55.69 28.16 3.41
C THR A 505 56.37 28.97 4.49
N GLU A 506 57.25 28.35 5.27
CA GLU A 506 58.32 29.00 6.03
C GLU A 506 59.22 27.91 6.61
N ASN A 507 60.01 27.25 5.74
CA ASN A 507 61.29 26.62 6.10
C ASN A 507 61.88 25.96 4.86
N LYS A 508 62.68 26.74 4.12
CA LYS A 508 63.82 26.33 3.29
C LYS A 508 64.37 27.60 2.64
N THR A 509 65.19 28.34 3.40
CA THR A 509 66.24 29.14 2.79
C THR A 509 67.44 28.24 2.59
N ASP A 510 68.00 28.40 1.41
CA ASP A 510 68.95 27.53 0.74
C ASP A 510 70.31 27.43 1.45
N LYS A 511 70.89 26.23 1.40
CA LYS A 511 72.32 26.01 1.59
C LYS A 511 72.86 25.30 0.35
N GLU A 512 73.79 26.00 -0.30
CA GLU A 512 74.96 25.51 -1.04
C GLU A 512 74.62 24.77 -2.36
N GLU A 513 75.22 25.09 -3.50
CA GLU A 513 76.66 25.16 -3.81
C GLU A 513 76.89 26.07 -5.04
N ASP A 514 78.01 26.79 -5.06
CA ASP A 514 78.78 27.07 -6.29
C ASP A 514 80.26 27.17 -5.91
N GLU A 515 81.08 26.44 -6.66
CA GLU A 515 82.53 26.22 -6.52
C GLU A 515 83.37 27.44 -6.92
N ASP A 516 84.48 27.62 -6.19
CA ASP A 516 85.82 28.11 -6.53
C ASP A 516 86.07 29.21 -7.59
N ASP A 517 86.69 30.31 -7.15
CA ASP A 517 87.88 30.94 -7.79
C ASP A 517 88.73 31.69 -6.72
N ASP A 518 90.06 31.56 -6.86
CA ASP A 518 91.20 32.30 -6.28
C ASP A 518 91.68 32.07 -4.82
N ASP A 519 92.60 31.10 -4.62
CA ASP A 519 94.05 31.29 -4.28
C ASP A 519 94.83 29.96 -4.15
#